data_AF-G5HE49-F1
#
_entry.id   AF-G5HE49-F1
#
_cell.length_a   1.000
_cell.length_b   1.000
_cell.length_c   1.000
_cell.angle_alpha   90.00
_cell.angle_beta   90.00
_cell.angle_gamma   90.00
#
_symmetry.space_group_name_H-M   'P 1'
#
loop_
_entity.id
_entity.type
_entity.pdbx_description
1 polymer ?
#
loop_
_entity_poly.entity_id
_entity_poly.type
_entity_poly.pdbx_seq_one_letter_code
_entity_poly.pdbx_strand_id
1 'polypeptide(L)' 'MNKITLYTTGCPQCIELKKILDKNKIEYSVENDISKMLSLGIQSAPRLEVNGNIMGMQEALSWVERH' A
#
# COMPACT_ATOMS: atom_id res chain seq x y z
N MET A 1 9.19 -2.47 -15.15
CA MET A 1 9.47 -1.86 -13.83
C MET A 1 8.27 -2.16 -12.94
N ASN A 2 8.47 -2.94 -11.88
CA ASN A 2 7.41 -3.29 -10.95
C ASN A 2 7.06 -2.02 -10.16
N LYS A 3 5.86 -1.49 -10.34
CA LYS A 3 5.43 -0.26 -9.66
C LYS A 3 4.62 -0.68 -8.45
N ILE A 4 5.15 -0.38 -7.26
CA ILE A 4 4.48 -0.62 -5.98
C ILE A 4 4.11 0.75 -5.41
N THR A 5 2.84 0.94 -5.07
CA THR A 5 2.32 2.19 -4.51
C THR A 5 1.59 1.90 -3.19
N LEU A 6 2.07 2.48 -2.09
CA LEU A 6 1.40 2.46 -0.79
C LEU A 6 0.49 3.69 -0.67
N TYR A 7 -0.81 3.44 -0.73
CA TYR A 7 -1.84 4.43 -0.46
C TYR A 7 -2.06 4.55 1.05
N THR A 8 -1.72 5.70 1.63
CA THR A 8 -1.76 5.94 3.07
C THR A 8 -2.28 7.33 3.41
N THR A 9 -3.00 7.43 4.52
CA THR A 9 -3.45 8.71 5.11
C THR A 9 -2.75 9.02 6.44
N GLY A 10 -1.71 8.26 6.80
CA GLY A 10 -0.99 8.41 8.08
C GLY A 10 -1.67 7.72 9.27
N CYS A 11 -2.65 6.86 9.01
CA CYS A 11 -3.35 6.09 10.05
C CYS A 11 -2.44 5.06 10.76
N PRO A 12 -2.77 4.60 11.99
CA PRO A 12 -1.96 3.62 12.72
C PRO A 12 -1.70 2.32 11.93
N GLN A 13 -2.72 1.78 11.25
CA GLN A 13 -2.58 0.59 10.39
C GLN A 13 -1.68 0.84 9.18
N CYS A 14 -1.71 2.06 8.66
CA CYS A 14 -0.87 2.48 7.54
C CYS A 14 0.61 2.47 7.93
N ILE A 15 0.92 2.91 9.16
CA ILE A 15 2.28 2.88 9.72
C ILE A 15 2.76 1.43 9.86
N GLU A 16 1.89 0.51 10.27
CA GLU A 16 2.23 -0.91 10.39
C GLU A 16 2.60 -1.53 9.04
N LEU A 17 1.76 -1.35 8.01
CA LEU A 17 2.06 -1.85 6.67
C LEU A 17 3.34 -1.24 6.10
N LYS A 18 3.57 0.06 6.32
CA LYS A 18 4.80 0.76 5.93
C LYS A 18 6.04 0.11 6.57
N LYS A 19 6.00 -0.13 7.88
CA LYS A 19 7.10 -0.78 8.61
C LYS A 19 7.39 -2.18 8.09
N ILE A 20 6.36 -2.93 7.71
CA ILE A 20 6.50 -4.28 7.18
C ILE A 20 7.16 -4.25 5.79
N LEU A 21 6.76 -3.33 4.92
CA LEU A 21 7.42 -3.12 3.62
C LEU A 21 8.89 -2.69 3.80
N ASP A 22 9.15 -1.72 4.69
CA ASP A 22 10.50 -1.24 5.00
C ASP A 22 11.39 -2.36 5.56
N LYS A 23 10.86 -3.19 6.46
CA LYS A 23 11.56 -4.35 7.05
C LYS A 23 11.96 -5.37 6.00
N ASN A 24 11.10 -5.60 5.01
CA ASN A 24 11.37 -6.51 3.88
C ASN A 24 12.17 -5.85 2.75
N LYS A 25 12.63 -4.59 2.94
CA LYS A 25 13.41 -3.83 1.95
C LYS A 25 12.72 -3.72 0.59
N ILE A 26 11.40 -3.66 0.59
CA ILE A 26 10.59 -3.53 -0.62
C ILE A 26 10.59 -2.05 -1.00
N GLU A 27 10.95 -1.73 -2.24
CA GLU A 27 10.85 -0.38 -2.76
C GLU A 27 9.41 -0.07 -3.19
N TYR A 28 8.84 1.01 -2.66
CA TYR A 28 7.48 1.45 -2.97
C TYR A 28 7.40 2.98 -3.00
N SER A 29 6.45 3.49 -3.76
CA SER A 29 6.05 4.90 -3.74
C SER A 29 4.95 5.12 -2.71
N VAL A 30 4.94 6.25 -2.04
CA VAL A 30 3.86 6.63 -1.12
C VAL A 30 2.90 7.54 -1.86
N GLU A 31 1.61 7.24 -1.79
CA GLU A 31 0.53 8.08 -2.28
C GLU A 31 -0.39 8.47 -1.13
N ASN A 32 -0.51 9.78 -0.91
CA ASN A 32 -1.30 10.37 0.17
C ASN A 32 -2.40 11.33 -0.35
N ASP A 33 -2.55 11.44 -1.66
CA ASP A 33 -3.63 12.21 -2.27
C ASP A 33 -4.97 11.47 -2.16
N ILE A 34 -5.85 11.99 -1.29
CA ILE A 34 -7.19 11.47 -1.05
C ILE A 34 -8.05 11.55 -2.31
N SER A 35 -7.93 12.63 -3.09
CA SER A 35 -8.70 12.78 -4.33
C SER A 35 -8.32 11.70 -5.32
N LYS A 36 -7.03 11.41 -5.46
CA LYS A 36 -6.54 10.33 -6.32
C LYS A 36 -6.97 8.94 -5.83
N MET A 37 -6.90 8.68 -4.51
CA MET A 37 -7.42 7.45 -3.90
C MET A 37 -8.90 7.24 -4.27
N LEU A 38 -9.73 8.26 -4.07
CA LEU A 38 -11.16 8.20 -4.38
C LEU A 38 -11.43 7.95 -5.87
N SER A 39 -10.68 8.61 -6.77
CA SER A 39 -10.77 8.37 -8.21
C SER A 39 -10.40 6.94 -8.61
N LEU A 40 -9.55 6.27 -7.84
CA LEU A 40 -9.18 4.86 -8.03
C LEU A 40 -10.14 3.87 -7.35
N GLY A 41 -11.20 4.36 -6.70
CA GLY A 41 -12.14 3.54 -5.94
C GLY A 41 -11.61 3.11 -4.57
N ILE A 42 -10.50 3.70 -4.10
CA ILE A 42 -9.94 3.45 -2.77
C ILE A 42 -10.71 4.29 -1.75
N GLN A 43 -11.58 3.63 -1.01
CA GLN A 43 -12.40 4.26 0.05
C GLN A 43 -11.81 4.08 1.45
N SER A 44 -10.76 3.28 1.58
CA SER A 44 -10.13 2.98 2.87
C SER A 44 -8.62 2.81 2.71
N ALA A 45 -7.86 3.36 3.65
CA ALA A 45 -6.42 3.16 3.77
C ALA A 45 -6.12 2.25 4.98
N PRO A 46 -5.03 1.47 4.96
CA PRO A 46 -4.03 1.42 3.89
C PRO A 46 -4.43 0.52 2.70
N ARG A 47 -3.95 0.86 1.50
CA ARG A 47 -3.94 -0.04 0.33
C ARG A 47 -2.55 -0.13 -0.27
N LEU A 48 -2.20 -1.31 -0.77
CA LEU A 48 -0.98 -1.53 -1.52
C LEU A 48 -1.35 -1.87 -2.96
N GLU A 49 -0.87 -1.09 -3.91
CA GLU A 49 -0.98 -1.43 -5.33
C GLU A 49 0.31 -2.05 -5.80
N VAL A 50 0.22 -3.24 -6.38
CA VAL A 50 1.35 -3.93 -7.01
C VAL A 50 0.97 -4.23 -8.44
N ASN A 51 1.70 -3.66 -9.40
CA ASN A 51 1.46 -3.88 -10.83
C ASN A 51 0.00 -3.62 -11.27
N GLY A 52 -0.64 -2.60 -10.69
CA GLY A 52 -2.03 -2.23 -10.97
C GLY A 52 -3.08 -2.99 -10.15
N ASN A 53 -2.69 -3.98 -9.35
CA ASN A 53 -3.60 -4.68 -8.45
C ASN A 53 -3.63 -4.01 -7.08
N ILE A 54 -4.76 -3.42 -6.71
CA ILE A 54 -4.96 -2.75 -5.42
C ILE A 54 -5.39 -3.78 -4.38
N MET A 55 -4.56 -3.98 -3.37
CA MET A 55 -4.74 -4.94 -2.28
C MET A 55 -5.13 -4.22 -0.99
N GLY A 56 -6.05 -4.83 -0.24
CA GLY A 56 -6.32 -4.45 1.15
C GLY A 56 -5.17 -4.79 2.09
N MET A 57 -5.30 -4.45 3.37
CA MET A 57 -4.26 -4.73 4.37
C MET A 57 -3.88 -6.21 4.43
N GLN A 58 -4.85 -7.13 4.57
CA GLN A 58 -4.55 -8.57 4.69
C GLN A 58 -3.86 -9.13 3.43
N GLU A 59 -4.37 -8.77 2.25
CA GLU A 59 -3.79 -9.18 0.97
C GLU A 59 -2.37 -8.64 0.79
N ALA A 60 -2.15 -7.37 1.16
CA ALA A 60 -0.83 -6.75 1.11
C ALA A 60 0.16 -7.46 2.05
N LEU A 61 -0.26 -7.83 3.27
CA LEU A 61 0.57 -8.59 4.19
C LEU A 61 0.95 -9.96 3.62
N SER A 62 -0.03 -10.70 3.10
CA SER A 62 0.22 -12.00 2.44
C SER A 62 1.08 -11.88 1.19
N TRP A 63 1.02 -10.76 0.48
CA TRP A 63 1.90 -10.49 -0.66
C TRP A 63 3.34 -10.26 -0.20
N VAL A 64 3.53 -9.46 0.85
CA VAL A 64 4.86 -9.20 1.43
C VAL A 64 5.49 -10.48 1.97
N GLU A 65 4.73 -11.39 2.61
CA GLU A 65 5.27 -12.67 3.07
C GLU A 65 5.76 -13.59 1.94
N ARG A 66 5.33 -13.35 0.69
CA ARG A 66 5.70 -14.12 -0.50
C ARG A 66 6.79 -13.45 -1.33
N HIS A 67 7.32 -12.31 -0.91
CA HIS A 67 8.32 -11.50 -1.63
C HIS A 67 9.59 -11.34 -0.81
#